data_AF-A0AB36JQA2-F1
#
_entry.id   AF-A0AB36JQA2-F1
#
_cell.length_a   1.000
_cell.length_b   1.000
_cell.length_c   1.000
_cell.angle_alpha   90.00
_cell.angle_beta   90.00
_cell.angle_gamma   90.00
#
_symmetry.space_group_name_H-M   'P 1'
#
loop_
_entity.id
_entity.type
_entity.pdbx_description
1 polymer ?
#
loop_
_entity_poly.entity_id
_entity_poly.type
_entity_poly.pdbx_seq_one_letter_code
_entity_poly.pdbx_strand_id
1 'polypeptide(L)'
;MPTPTKKKRKIFKKLFLLLFGSILMFILAMENLNTYSIYYEEQLATSEKERRDNIIKVTVTNLKSLNYKDIPNMRFDFDGQNFVENQNDSSTTYYPHLSNGFLVSTSNEGYIYQDKNGGTYELDNNLHLVDAYGTDYKSLDLKQFDEEAIKDEMYDTLKPIIEAQKKPVIFNLQWLYKLWRK
;
A
#
# COMPACT_ATOMS: atom_id res chain seq x y z
N MET A 1 -3.91 -34.89 38.75
CA MET A 1 -3.12 -34.66 37.52
C MET A 1 -1.64 -34.87 37.81
N PRO A 2 -0.89 -35.67 37.03
CA PRO A 2 0.54 -35.88 37.26
C PRO A 2 1.33 -34.60 36.95
N THR A 3 2.05 -34.07 37.94
CA THR A 3 2.92 -32.89 37.76
C THR A 3 4.08 -33.21 36.81
N PRO A 4 4.34 -32.40 35.77
CA PRO A 4 5.45 -32.65 34.86
C PRO A 4 6.78 -32.61 35.63
N THR A 5 7.65 -33.59 35.37
CA THR A 5 8.97 -33.69 36.00
C THR A 5 9.82 -32.45 35.70
N LYS A 6 10.78 -32.12 36.57
CA LYS A 6 11.68 -30.95 36.40
C LYS A 6 12.30 -30.89 34.99
N LYS A 7 12.67 -32.06 34.43
CA LYS A 7 13.20 -32.20 33.05
C LYS A 7 12.17 -31.80 32.00
N LYS A 8 10.92 -32.30 32.09
CA LYS A 8 9.83 -31.96 31.17
C LYS A 8 9.50 -30.46 31.21
N ARG A 9 9.47 -29.84 32.40
CA ARG A 9 9.27 -28.38 32.56
C ARG A 9 10.38 -27.56 31.89
N LYS A 10 11.64 -28.00 31.99
CA LYS A 10 12.78 -27.31 31.34
C LYS A 10 12.70 -27.40 29.81
N ILE A 11 12.34 -28.55 29.26
CA ILE A 11 12.16 -28.74 27.82
C ILE A 11 11.02 -27.87 27.31
N PHE A 12 9.87 -27.89 27.99
CA PHE A 12 8.72 -27.05 27.62
C PHE A 12 9.08 -25.56 27.60
N LYS A 13 9.76 -25.04 28.64
CA LYS A 13 10.20 -23.64 28.67
C LYS A 13 11.10 -23.27 27.48
N LYS A 14 12.03 -24.16 27.09
CA LYS A 14 12.90 -23.92 25.93
C LYS A 14 12.13 -23.89 24.62
N LEU A 15 11.20 -24.82 24.41
CA LEU A 15 10.36 -24.87 23.22
C LEU A 15 9.45 -23.64 23.15
N PHE A 16 8.88 -23.22 24.28
CA PHE A 16 8.05 -22.03 24.38
C PHE A 16 8.83 -20.76 24.03
N LEU A 17 10.05 -20.60 24.57
CA LEU A 17 10.93 -19.47 24.24
C LEU A 17 11.34 -19.47 22.76
N LEU A 18 11.63 -20.63 22.19
CA LEU A 18 11.94 -20.76 20.77
C LEU A 18 10.75 -20.32 19.91
N LEU A 19 9.55 -20.83 20.21
CA LEU A 19 8.33 -20.44 19.48
C LEU A 19 8.07 -18.94 19.58
N PHE A 20 8.15 -18.38 20.79
CA PHE A 20 7.93 -16.96 21.02
C PHE A 20 8.96 -16.10 20.29
N GLY A 21 10.24 -16.50 20.32
CA GLY A 21 11.30 -15.84 19.57
C GLY A 21 11.06 -15.88 18.06
N SER A 22 10.62 -17.01 17.52
CA SER A 22 10.29 -17.15 16.10
C SER A 22 9.11 -16.26 15.69
N ILE A 23 8.05 -16.20 16.50
CA ILE A 23 6.89 -15.34 16.24
C ILE A 23 7.31 -13.87 16.27
N LEU A 24 8.10 -13.46 17.27
CA LEU A 24 8.59 -12.09 17.39
C LEU A 24 9.44 -11.69 16.17
N MET A 25 10.37 -12.55 15.75
CA MET A 25 11.20 -12.31 14.56
C MET A 25 10.35 -12.19 13.29
N PHE A 26 9.32 -13.02 13.16
CA PHE A 26 8.39 -12.96 12.03
C PHE A 26 7.64 -11.62 12.00
N ILE A 27 7.10 -11.18 13.14
CA ILE A 27 6.39 -9.89 13.25
C ILE A 27 7.32 -8.73 12.89
N LEU A 28 8.53 -8.69 13.46
CA LEU A 28 9.51 -7.64 13.17
C LEU A 28 9.95 -7.63 11.70
N ALA A 29 10.07 -8.80 11.07
CA ALA A 29 10.36 -8.90 9.65
C ALA A 29 9.19 -8.34 8.82
N MET A 30 7.96 -8.76 9.09
CA MET A 30 6.78 -8.27 8.36
C MET A 30 6.57 -6.76 8.52
N GLU A 31 6.75 -6.23 9.73
CA GLU A 31 6.67 -4.79 9.97
C GLU A 31 7.74 -4.04 9.16
N ASN A 32 8.98 -4.53 9.12
CA ASN A 32 10.04 -3.96 8.29
C ASN A 32 9.69 -4.01 6.79
N LEU A 33 9.20 -5.14 6.28
CA LEU A 33 8.82 -5.28 4.87
C LEU A 33 7.71 -4.30 4.47
N ASN A 34 6.70 -4.12 5.32
CA ASN A 34 5.60 -3.21 5.06
C ASN A 34 6.03 -1.74 5.17
N THR A 35 6.75 -1.38 6.24
CA THR A 35 7.22 -0.01 6.50
C THR A 35 8.17 0.51 5.42
N TYR A 36 9.02 -0.36 4.87
CA TYR A 36 10.01 0.01 3.86
C TYR A 36 9.66 -0.49 2.45
N SER A 37 8.40 -0.88 2.22
CA SER A 37 7.94 -1.46 0.96
C SER A 37 8.22 -0.56 -0.25
N ILE A 38 7.96 0.75 -0.16
CA ILE A 38 8.28 1.73 -1.22
C ILE A 38 9.76 1.69 -1.57
N TYR A 39 10.65 1.76 -0.57
CA TYR A 39 12.10 1.65 -0.78
C TYR A 39 12.48 0.34 -1.47
N TYR A 40 11.89 -0.79 -1.06
CA TYR A 40 12.21 -2.07 -1.68
C TYR A 40 11.71 -2.18 -3.12
N GLU A 41 10.53 -1.63 -3.45
CA GLU A 41 10.05 -1.56 -4.83
C GLU A 41 10.96 -0.69 -5.70
N GLU A 42 11.45 0.45 -5.20
CA GLU A 42 12.41 1.30 -5.91
C GLU A 42 13.70 0.55 -6.27
N GLN A 43 14.23 -0.27 -5.35
CA GLN A 43 15.47 -1.01 -5.57
C GLN A 43 15.32 -2.25 -6.46
N LEU A 44 14.11 -2.78 -6.61
CA LEU A 44 13.86 -4.04 -7.29
C LEU A 44 13.15 -3.90 -8.63
N ALA A 45 12.60 -2.72 -8.94
CA ALA A 45 11.96 -2.45 -10.20
C ALA A 45 12.92 -2.61 -11.39
N THR A 46 12.44 -3.19 -12.48
CA THR A 46 13.21 -3.39 -13.71
C THR A 46 12.90 -2.36 -14.81
N SER A 47 11.86 -1.55 -14.60
CA SER A 47 11.47 -0.44 -15.47
C SER A 47 10.77 0.67 -14.69
N GLU A 48 10.70 1.86 -15.28
CA GLU A 48 9.97 3.01 -14.72
C GLU A 48 8.48 2.71 -14.48
N LYS A 49 7.83 2.02 -15.44
CA LYS A 49 6.42 1.63 -15.33
C LYS A 49 6.18 0.64 -14.20
N GLU A 50 7.00 -0.41 -14.12
CA GLU A 50 6.93 -1.37 -13.01
C GLU A 50 7.14 -0.67 -11.66
N ARG A 51 8.11 0.27 -11.59
CA ARG A 51 8.40 1.03 -10.38
C ARG A 51 7.18 1.83 -9.95
N ARG A 52 6.61 2.64 -10.85
CA ARG A 52 5.44 3.47 -10.60
C ARG A 52 4.27 2.62 -10.09
N ASP A 53 3.90 1.60 -10.85
CA ASP A 53 2.72 0.77 -10.59
C ASP A 53 2.86 0.02 -9.26
N ASN A 54 4.04 -0.53 -8.97
CA ASN A 54 4.26 -1.21 -7.70
C ASN A 54 4.31 -0.24 -6.51
N ILE A 55 4.92 0.94 -6.67
CA ILE A 55 4.93 1.97 -5.62
C ILE A 55 3.50 2.41 -5.29
N ILE A 56 2.64 2.64 -6.27
CA ILE A 56 1.22 2.96 -6.04
C ILE A 56 0.58 1.89 -5.16
N LYS A 57 0.67 0.61 -5.58
CA LYS A 57 0.07 -0.52 -4.88
C LYS A 57 0.55 -0.61 -3.43
N VAL A 58 1.87 -0.65 -3.21
CA VAL A 58 2.41 -0.80 -1.85
C VAL A 58 2.17 0.44 -0.99
N THR A 59 2.08 1.63 -1.59
CA THR A 59 1.78 2.86 -0.84
C THR A 59 0.39 2.78 -0.23
N VAL A 60 -0.60 2.39 -1.03
CA VAL A 60 -1.99 2.28 -0.56
C VAL A 60 -2.16 1.05 0.33
N THR A 61 -1.66 -0.13 -0.05
CA THR A 61 -1.82 -1.36 0.74
C THR A 61 -1.15 -1.27 2.12
N ASN A 62 0.05 -0.69 2.20
CA ASN A 62 0.81 -0.60 3.44
C ASN A 62 0.69 0.76 4.13
N LEU A 63 -0.26 1.62 3.72
CA LEU A 63 -0.36 3.02 4.12
C LEU A 63 -0.23 3.24 5.63
N LYS A 64 -0.81 2.35 6.44
CA LYS A 64 -0.76 2.39 7.91
C LYS A 64 0.61 2.06 8.52
N SER A 65 1.42 1.28 7.82
CA SER A 65 2.73 0.82 8.27
C SER A 65 3.89 1.68 7.77
N LEU A 66 3.67 2.49 6.73
CA LEU A 66 4.71 3.35 6.16
C LEU A 66 5.26 4.36 7.15
N ASN A 67 6.48 4.83 6.88
CA ASN A 67 7.21 5.73 7.77
C ASN A 67 7.05 7.19 7.36
N TYR A 68 5.83 7.71 7.45
CA TYR A 68 5.56 9.15 7.33
C TYR A 68 4.87 9.65 8.60
N LYS A 69 5.22 10.87 9.03
CA LYS A 69 4.48 11.61 10.05
C LYS A 69 4.27 13.01 9.54
N ASP A 70 3.06 13.52 9.72
CA ASP A 70 2.73 14.93 9.53
C ASP A 70 3.10 15.48 8.14
N ILE A 71 2.58 14.86 7.07
CA ILE A 71 2.69 15.43 5.72
C ILE A 71 1.63 16.55 5.59
N PRO A 72 2.02 17.81 5.36
CA PRO A 72 1.08 18.92 5.25
C PRO A 72 0.05 18.69 4.13
N ASN A 73 -1.20 19.08 4.40
CA ASN A 73 -2.31 19.01 3.45
C ASN A 73 -2.50 17.62 2.82
N MET A 74 -2.24 16.56 3.58
CA MET A 74 -2.61 15.19 3.22
C MET A 74 -3.62 14.69 4.24
N ARG A 75 -4.73 14.13 3.76
CA ARG A 75 -5.72 13.45 4.60
C ARG A 75 -5.56 11.95 4.44
N PHE A 76 -5.58 11.24 5.56
CA PHE A 76 -5.48 9.79 5.63
C PHE A 76 -6.70 9.23 6.34
N ASP A 77 -7.22 8.12 5.83
CA ASP A 77 -8.21 7.30 6.53
C ASP A 77 -7.77 5.83 6.50
N PHE A 78 -8.02 5.15 7.60
CA PHE A 78 -7.65 3.76 7.85
C PHE A 78 -8.82 2.93 8.39
N ASP A 79 -10.02 3.54 8.55
CA ASP A 79 -11.21 2.82 8.96
C ASP A 79 -11.87 2.15 7.74
N GLY A 80 -11.89 0.82 7.74
CA GLY A 80 -12.26 0.02 6.58
C GLY A 80 -11.13 -0.09 5.55
N GLN A 81 -11.09 0.84 4.60
CA GLN A 81 -10.15 0.85 3.47
C GLN A 81 -9.05 1.89 3.68
N ASN A 82 -7.86 1.64 3.16
CA ASN A 82 -6.80 2.65 3.19
C ASN A 82 -7.16 3.72 2.18
N PHE A 83 -7.21 4.96 2.64
CA PHE A 83 -7.54 6.12 1.82
C PHE A 83 -6.53 7.22 2.06
N VAL A 84 -6.16 7.88 0.97
CA VAL A 84 -5.29 9.06 0.97
C VAL A 84 -5.84 10.10 0.02
N GLU A 85 -5.89 11.35 0.48
CA GLU A 85 -6.31 12.51 -0.30
C GLU A 85 -5.23 13.60 -0.22
N ASN A 86 -4.85 14.12 -1.38
CA ASN A 86 -3.84 15.17 -1.49
C ASN A 86 -4.54 16.53 -1.65
N GLN A 87 -4.45 17.36 -0.61
CA GLN A 87 -5.11 18.66 -0.52
C GLN A 87 -4.16 19.83 -0.83
N ASN A 88 -2.98 19.56 -1.40
CA ASN A 88 -2.01 20.62 -1.72
C ASN A 88 -2.48 21.52 -2.88
N ASP A 89 -3.38 21.05 -3.73
CA ASP A 89 -4.02 21.84 -4.78
C ASP A 89 -5.47 22.14 -4.40
N SER A 90 -5.73 23.38 -3.96
CA SER A 90 -7.07 23.89 -3.61
C SER A 90 -7.71 24.72 -4.72
N SER A 91 -7.12 24.71 -5.93
CA SER A 91 -7.65 25.48 -7.06
C SER A 91 -8.90 24.86 -7.69
N THR A 92 -9.22 23.60 -7.33
CA THR A 92 -10.35 22.83 -7.83
C THR A 92 -11.36 22.51 -6.72
N THR A 93 -12.57 22.11 -7.12
CA THR A 93 -13.63 21.69 -6.19
C THR A 93 -13.33 20.34 -5.53
N TYR A 94 -12.54 19.50 -6.21
CA TYR A 94 -12.21 18.14 -5.77
C TYR A 94 -10.71 18.03 -5.46
N TYR A 95 -10.39 17.25 -4.43
CA TYR A 95 -9.02 16.86 -4.11
C TYR A 95 -8.76 15.46 -4.65
N PRO A 96 -7.64 15.25 -5.37
CA PRO A 96 -7.32 13.94 -5.86
C PRO A 96 -7.08 12.98 -4.70
N HIS A 97 -7.70 11.81 -4.78
CA HIS A 97 -7.61 10.81 -3.73
C HIS A 97 -7.57 9.40 -4.28
N LEU A 98 -6.97 8.51 -3.51
CA LEU A 98 -6.77 7.13 -3.87
C LEU A 98 -7.13 6.24 -2.67
N SER A 99 -7.86 5.16 -2.93
CA SER A 99 -8.10 4.11 -1.96
C SER A 99 -7.98 2.73 -2.59
N ASN A 100 -7.78 1.71 -1.75
CA ASN A 100 -8.03 0.33 -2.15
C ASN A 100 -9.45 -0.08 -1.75
N GLY A 101 -10.11 -0.93 -2.52
CA GLY A 101 -11.47 -1.31 -2.16
C GLY A 101 -12.21 -2.18 -3.13
N PHE A 102 -13.47 -2.47 -2.79
CA PHE A 102 -14.39 -3.19 -3.65
C PHE A 102 -14.80 -2.32 -4.85
N LEU A 103 -14.51 -2.81 -6.05
CA LEU A 103 -14.86 -2.23 -7.32
C LEU A 103 -16.27 -2.66 -7.71
N VAL A 104 -17.15 -1.70 -7.99
CA VAL A 104 -18.54 -1.97 -8.33
C VAL A 104 -18.65 -2.66 -9.69
N SER A 105 -17.81 -2.24 -10.63
CA SER A 105 -17.82 -2.72 -12.03
C SER A 105 -17.48 -4.21 -12.17
N THR A 106 -16.52 -4.70 -11.39
CA THR A 106 -15.99 -6.07 -11.50
C THR A 106 -16.38 -6.97 -10.34
N SER A 107 -16.96 -6.40 -9.27
CA SER A 107 -17.23 -7.10 -8.01
C SER A 107 -15.98 -7.76 -7.38
N ASN A 108 -14.82 -7.15 -7.59
CA ASN A 108 -13.52 -7.58 -7.03
C ASN A 108 -12.88 -6.47 -6.22
N GLU A 109 -11.80 -6.77 -5.49
CA GLU A 109 -10.95 -5.75 -4.90
C GLU A 109 -10.03 -5.12 -5.95
N GLY A 110 -9.71 -3.84 -5.76
CA GLY A 110 -8.74 -3.09 -6.56
C GLY A 110 -8.51 -1.70 -5.98
N TYR A 111 -8.39 -0.70 -6.85
CA TYR A 111 -8.08 0.68 -6.50
C TYR A 111 -9.13 1.63 -7.07
N ILE A 112 -9.47 2.65 -6.30
CA ILE A 112 -10.40 3.71 -6.69
C ILE A 112 -9.65 5.03 -6.63
N TYR A 113 -9.55 5.70 -7.77
CA TYR A 113 -8.91 7.00 -7.88
C TYR A 113 -9.94 8.07 -8.25
N GLN A 114 -9.93 9.21 -7.59
CA GLN A 114 -10.63 10.41 -8.06
C GLN A 114 -9.60 11.46 -8.43
N ASP A 115 -9.75 12.05 -9.61
CA ASP A 115 -8.91 13.16 -10.05
C ASP A 115 -9.41 14.52 -9.50
N LYS A 116 -8.61 15.56 -9.72
CA LYS A 116 -8.95 16.93 -9.30
C LYS A 116 -10.15 17.55 -10.01
N ASN A 117 -10.61 16.96 -11.12
CA ASN A 117 -11.78 17.39 -11.87
C ASN A 117 -13.05 16.64 -11.43
N GLY A 118 -12.94 15.70 -10.49
CA GLY A 118 -14.04 14.89 -9.98
C GLY A 118 -14.34 13.64 -10.81
N GLY A 119 -13.52 13.32 -11.81
CA GLY A 119 -13.57 12.04 -12.52
C GLY A 119 -13.12 10.91 -11.58
N THR A 120 -13.88 9.82 -11.53
CA THR A 120 -13.58 8.67 -10.66
C THR A 120 -13.25 7.46 -11.53
N TYR A 121 -12.20 6.72 -11.18
CA TYR A 121 -11.65 5.61 -11.95
C TYR A 121 -11.52 4.39 -11.06
N GLU A 122 -12.02 3.26 -11.53
CA GLU A 122 -11.81 1.95 -10.91
C GLU A 122 -10.70 1.22 -11.67
N LEU A 123 -9.69 0.77 -10.94
CA LEU A 123 -8.58 -0.01 -11.47
C LEU A 123 -8.49 -1.36 -10.76
N ASP A 124 -8.25 -2.44 -11.51
CA ASP A 124 -8.07 -3.76 -10.92
C ASP A 124 -6.77 -3.88 -10.10
N ASN A 125 -6.51 -5.05 -9.51
CA ASN A 125 -5.31 -5.28 -8.71
C ASN A 125 -3.98 -5.13 -9.48
N ASN A 126 -4.01 -5.16 -10.81
CA ASN A 126 -2.88 -4.92 -11.69
C ASN A 126 -2.82 -3.47 -12.20
N LEU A 127 -3.67 -2.60 -11.67
CA LEU A 127 -3.87 -1.21 -12.09
C LEU A 127 -4.38 -1.08 -13.54
N HIS A 128 -5.09 -2.08 -14.08
CA HIS A 128 -5.81 -1.91 -15.34
C HIS A 128 -7.11 -1.16 -15.11
N LEU A 129 -7.39 -0.15 -15.94
CA LEU A 129 -8.63 0.63 -15.87
C LEU A 129 -9.81 -0.27 -16.26
N VAL A 130 -10.77 -0.42 -15.36
CA VAL A 130 -11.96 -1.27 -15.55
C VAL A 130 -13.27 -0.50 -15.59
N ASP A 131 -13.33 0.68 -14.98
CA ASP A 131 -14.47 1.60 -15.11
C ASP A 131 -14.03 3.05 -14.88
N ALA A 132 -14.83 3.99 -15.37
CA ALA A 132 -14.64 5.41 -15.16
C ALA A 132 -16.01 6.10 -15.05
N TYR A 133 -16.14 7.04 -14.13
CA TYR A 133 -17.37 7.75 -13.83
C TYR A 133 -17.16 9.26 -13.86
N GLY A 134 -18.13 9.97 -14.42
CA GLY A 134 -18.21 11.43 -14.28
C GLY A 134 -18.70 11.83 -12.90
N THR A 135 -18.72 13.14 -12.64
CA THR A 135 -19.26 13.71 -11.38
C THR A 135 -20.74 13.42 -11.18
N ASP A 136 -21.47 13.01 -12.23
CA ASP A 136 -22.87 12.57 -12.18
C ASP A 136 -23.03 11.06 -12.00
N TYR A 137 -21.94 10.35 -11.67
CA TYR A 137 -21.86 8.89 -11.47
C TYR A 137 -22.28 8.07 -12.69
N LYS A 138 -22.30 8.66 -13.89
CA LYS A 138 -22.51 7.90 -15.12
C LYS A 138 -21.18 7.33 -15.61
N SER A 139 -21.23 6.07 -16.03
CA SER A 139 -20.07 5.41 -16.65
C SER A 139 -19.69 6.12 -17.95
N LEU A 140 -18.38 6.27 -18.15
CA LEU A 140 -17.74 6.92 -19.28
C LEU A 140 -17.06 5.87 -20.16
N ASP A 141 -16.93 6.17 -21.46
CA ASP A 141 -16.23 5.26 -22.37
C ASP A 141 -14.72 5.25 -22.06
N LEU A 142 -14.22 4.09 -21.63
CA LEU A 142 -12.82 3.89 -21.26
C LEU A 142 -11.83 4.27 -22.36
N LYS A 143 -12.23 4.18 -23.64
CA LYS A 143 -11.37 4.53 -24.78
C LYS A 143 -10.99 6.02 -24.82
N GLN A 144 -11.67 6.86 -24.06
CA GLN A 144 -11.39 8.29 -23.99
C GLN A 144 -10.25 8.61 -23.03
N PHE A 145 -9.81 7.65 -22.21
CA PHE A 145 -8.80 7.85 -21.19
C PHE A 145 -7.48 7.19 -21.57
N ASP A 146 -6.39 7.85 -21.21
CA ASP A 146 -5.06 7.26 -21.21
C ASP A 146 -4.79 6.66 -19.83
N GLU A 147 -4.83 5.33 -19.73
CA GLU A 147 -4.58 4.59 -18.48
C GLU A 147 -3.21 4.94 -17.88
N GLU A 148 -2.20 5.19 -18.71
CA GLU A 148 -0.86 5.51 -18.21
C GLU A 148 -0.82 6.93 -17.62
N ALA A 149 -1.56 7.87 -18.21
CA ALA A 149 -1.69 9.21 -17.65
C ALA A 149 -2.43 9.21 -16.30
N ILE A 150 -3.47 8.38 -16.15
CA ILE A 150 -4.17 8.21 -14.87
C ILE A 150 -3.22 7.65 -13.80
N LYS A 151 -2.43 6.63 -14.14
CA LYS A 151 -1.43 6.07 -13.20
C LYS A 151 -0.35 7.08 -12.84
N ASP A 152 0.08 7.93 -13.78
CA ASP A 152 1.03 9.01 -13.49
C ASP A 152 0.40 10.04 -12.52
N GLU A 153 -0.87 10.41 -12.70
CA GLU A 153 -1.59 11.31 -11.78
C GLU A 153 -1.79 10.68 -10.39
N MET A 154 -2.08 9.39 -10.33
CA MET A 154 -2.13 8.61 -9.08
C MET A 154 -0.77 8.63 -8.36
N TYR A 155 0.33 8.42 -9.10
CA TYR A 155 1.67 8.46 -8.54
C TYR A 155 2.02 9.87 -8.01
N ASP A 156 1.70 10.92 -8.75
CA ASP A 156 1.91 12.30 -8.33
C ASP A 156 1.06 12.67 -7.11
N THR A 157 -0.16 12.16 -7.01
CA THR A 157 -1.04 12.30 -5.84
C THR A 157 -0.35 11.75 -4.58
N LEU A 158 0.36 10.62 -4.71
CA LEU A 158 1.07 9.95 -3.62
C LEU A 158 2.49 10.47 -3.37
N LYS A 159 3.03 11.31 -4.25
CA LYS A 159 4.42 11.78 -4.21
C LYS A 159 4.88 12.33 -2.85
N PRO A 160 4.08 13.12 -2.11
CA PRO A 160 4.47 13.57 -0.77
C PRO A 160 4.75 12.43 0.21
N ILE A 161 4.06 11.30 0.10
CA ILE A 161 4.26 10.10 0.95
C ILE A 161 5.53 9.36 0.54
N ILE A 162 5.73 9.22 -0.77
CA ILE A 162 6.89 8.55 -1.36
C ILE A 162 8.16 9.29 -0.95
N GLU A 163 8.19 10.62 -1.12
CA GLU A 163 9.34 11.46 -0.76
C GLU A 163 9.62 11.51 0.75
N ALA A 164 8.60 11.29 1.59
CA ALA A 164 8.77 11.22 3.04
C ALA A 164 9.38 9.89 3.53
N GLN A 165 9.43 8.86 2.68
CA GLN A 165 9.94 7.55 3.09
C GLN A 165 11.43 7.56 3.40
N LYS A 166 11.80 6.78 4.43
CA LYS A 166 13.19 6.59 4.84
C LYS A 166 13.68 5.23 4.38
N LYS A 167 14.98 5.11 4.13
CA LYS A 167 15.62 3.81 3.91
C LYS A 167 15.72 3.00 5.22
N PRO A 168 15.72 1.65 5.16
CA PRO A 168 15.96 0.81 6.33
C PRO A 168 17.33 1.11 6.97
N VAL A 169 17.36 1.29 8.30
CA VAL A 169 18.59 1.63 9.04
C VAL A 169 19.26 0.41 9.67
N ILE A 170 18.48 -0.47 10.30
CA ILE A 170 19.01 -1.58 11.10
C ILE A 170 19.12 -2.86 10.26
N PHE A 171 18.06 -3.22 9.55
CA PHE A 171 18.01 -4.42 8.71
C PHE A 171 17.45 -4.04 7.34
N ASN A 172 18.25 -4.21 6.30
CA ASN A 172 17.78 -4.18 4.92
C ASN A 172 17.38 -5.61 4.53
N LEU A 173 16.08 -5.83 4.33
CA LEU A 173 15.49 -7.11 4.01
C LEU A 173 15.13 -7.24 2.52
N GLN A 174 15.79 -6.50 1.62
CA GLN A 174 15.48 -6.50 0.18
C GLN A 174 15.48 -7.91 -0.44
N TRP A 175 16.37 -8.81 -0.01
CA TRP A 175 16.38 -10.20 -0.49
C TRP A 175 15.11 -10.97 -0.10
N LEU A 176 14.61 -10.75 1.12
CA LEU A 176 13.39 -11.37 1.62
C LEU A 176 12.17 -10.74 0.95
N TYR A 177 12.19 -9.41 0.81
CA TYR A 177 11.17 -8.67 0.10
C TYR A 177 11.04 -9.15 -1.36
N LYS A 178 12.16 -9.42 -2.05
CA LYS A 178 12.14 -10.00 -3.40
C LYS A 178 11.43 -11.36 -3.48
N LEU A 179 11.49 -12.18 -2.42
CA LEU A 179 10.79 -13.47 -2.37
C LEU A 179 9.31 -13.31 -2.01
N TRP A 180 8.98 -12.25 -1.27
CA TRP A 180 7.63 -11.95 -0.79
C TRP A 180 6.80 -11.15 -1.81
N ARG A 181 7.42 -10.23 -2.57
CA ARG A 181 6.79 -9.50 -3.67
C ARG A 181 6.40 -10.51 -4.76
N LYS A 182 5.15 -10.91 -4.78
CA LYS A 182 4.54 -11.74 -5.82
C LYS A 182 3.15 -11.21 -6.08
#